data_AF-A0A930DMI9-F1
#
_entry.id   AF-A0A930DMI9-F1
#
_cell.length_a   1.000
_cell.length_b   1.000
_cell.length_c   1.000
_cell.angle_alpha   90.00
_cell.angle_beta   90.00
_cell.angle_gamma   90.00
#
_symmetry.space_group_name_H-M   'P 1'
#
loop_
_entity.id
_entity.type
_entity.pdbx_description
1 polymer ?
#
loop_
_entity_poly.entity_id
_entity_poly.type
_entity_poly.pdbx_seq_one_letter_code
_entity_poly.pdbx_strand_id
1 'polypeptide(L)' 'MASQNLEEVAQYLKKMKFRKAFFGFKPASVWKKLEDLDGEYRSAIQVMEIGYKARIQERDEKIAALEEELAKLKG' A
#
# COMPACT_ATOMS: atom_id res chain seq x y z
N MET A 1 5.15 -5.86 11.06
CA MET A 1 6.03 -5.50 9.93
C MET A 1 5.46 -4.24 9.30
N ALA A 2 6.17 -3.61 8.36
CA ALA A 2 5.58 -2.55 7.56
C ALA A 2 5.51 -3.11 6.14
N SER A 3 4.41 -3.82 5.84
CA SER A 3 4.22 -4.51 4.56
C SER A 3 4.39 -3.55 3.39
N GLN A 4 5.13 -3.95 2.37
CA GLN A 4 5.42 -3.14 1.19
C GLN A 4 4.40 -3.37 0.07
N ASN A 5 3.64 -4.45 0.13
CA ASN A 5 2.64 -4.84 -0.87
C ASN A 5 1.58 -5.78 -0.27
N LEU A 6 0.54 -6.07 -1.03
CA LEU A 6 -0.58 -6.91 -0.57
C LEU A 6 -0.21 -8.38 -0.36
N GLU A 7 0.82 -8.91 -1.03
CA GLU A 7 1.29 -10.27 -0.81
C GLU A 7 1.91 -10.39 0.59
N GLU A 8 2.70 -9.40 1.02
CA GLU A 8 3.23 -9.36 2.39
C GLU A 8 2.12 -9.26 3.43
N VAL A 9 1.08 -8.48 3.18
CA VAL A 9 -0.12 -8.44 4.03
C VAL A 9 -0.81 -9.81 4.09
N ALA A 10 -0.94 -10.50 2.96
CA ALA A 10 -1.52 -11.85 2.92
C ALA A 10 -0.67 -12.86 3.69
N GLN A 11 0.65 -12.77 3.61
CA GLN A 11 1.58 -13.61 4.40
C GLN A 11 1.50 -13.29 5.89
N TYR A 12 1.34 -12.01 6.26
CA TYR A 12 1.09 -11.60 7.64
C TYR A 12 -0.21 -12.19 8.17
N LEU A 13 -1.30 -12.11 7.39
CA LEU A 13 -2.60 -12.67 7.71
C LEU A 13 -2.52 -14.19 7.94
N LYS A 14 -1.85 -14.93 7.04
CA LYS A 14 -1.66 -16.39 7.15
C LYS A 14 -0.94 -16.79 8.44
N LYS A 15 -0.01 -15.97 8.93
CA LYS A 15 0.79 -16.24 10.13
C LYS A 15 0.11 -15.76 11.41
N MET A 16 -1.02 -15.07 11.30
CA MET A 16 -1.72 -14.46 12.43
C MET A 16 -2.26 -15.53 13.39
N LYS A 17 -2.04 -15.33 14.69
CA LYS A 17 -2.54 -16.21 15.75
C LYS A 17 -3.18 -15.39 16.87
N PHE A 18 -4.29 -15.90 17.40
CA PHE A 18 -5.02 -15.28 18.51
C PHE A 18 -4.73 -16.00 19.83
N ARG A 19 -4.69 -15.25 20.93
CA ARG A 19 -4.54 -15.82 22.27
C ARG A 19 -5.85 -16.50 22.70
N LYS A 20 -5.76 -17.78 23.07
CA LYS A 20 -6.91 -18.54 23.58
C LYS A 20 -7.39 -18.00 24.93
N ALA A 21 -8.71 -18.03 25.12
CA ALA A 21 -9.38 -17.86 26.40
C ALA A 21 -9.89 -19.22 26.91
N PHE A 22 -10.52 -19.23 28.08
CA PHE A 22 -11.16 -20.44 28.61
C PHE A 22 -12.28 -20.94 27.69
N PHE A 23 -13.01 -20.02 27.05
CA PHE A 23 -13.92 -20.28 25.95
C PHE A 23 -13.54 -19.39 24.76
N GLY A 24 -13.19 -19.98 23.62
CA GLY A 24 -12.82 -19.25 22.39
C GLY A 24 -11.51 -18.45 22.50
N PHE A 25 -11.51 -17.23 21.95
CA PHE A 25 -10.35 -16.33 21.92
C PHE A 25 -10.54 -15.15 22.86
N LYS A 26 -9.42 -14.58 23.35
CA LYS A 26 -9.46 -13.36 24.16
C LYS A 26 -9.84 -12.17 23.27
N PRO A 27 -10.94 -11.43 23.55
CA PRO A 27 -11.36 -10.30 22.72
C PRO A 27 -10.26 -9.25 22.51
N ALA A 28 -9.52 -8.90 23.58
CA ALA A 28 -8.39 -7.97 23.48
C ALA A 28 -7.28 -8.45 22.53
N SER A 29 -7.07 -9.77 22.41
CA SER A 29 -6.10 -10.32 21.46
C SER A 29 -6.59 -10.21 20.02
N VAL A 30 -7.90 -10.26 19.78
CA VAL A 30 -8.48 -10.12 18.45
C VAL A 30 -8.38 -8.66 18.02
N TRP A 31 -8.84 -7.73 18.85
CA TRP A 31 -8.80 -6.30 18.56
C TRP A 31 -7.38 -5.80 18.28
N LYS A 32 -6.41 -6.17 19.11
CA LYS A 32 -5.01 -5.84 18.88
C LYS A 32 -4.51 -6.38 17.53
N LYS A 33 -4.93 -7.58 17.13
CA LYS A 33 -4.51 -8.18 15.86
C LYS A 33 -5.16 -7.51 14.64
N LEU A 34 -6.39 -7.02 14.78
CA LEU A 34 -7.05 -6.21 13.75
C LEU A 34 -6.38 -4.85 13.60
N GLU A 35 -6.00 -4.20 14.71
CA GLU A 35 -5.23 -2.96 14.69
C GLU A 35 -3.86 -3.16 14.03
N ASP A 36 -3.13 -4.22 14.40
CA ASP A 36 -1.86 -4.58 13.76
C ASP A 36 -2.06 -4.77 12.24
N LEU A 37 -3.14 -5.45 11.82
CA LEU A 37 -3.45 -5.71 10.41
C LEU A 37 -3.80 -4.43 9.64
N ASP A 38 -4.56 -3.50 10.23
CA ASP A 38 -4.85 -2.19 9.63
C ASP A 38 -3.56 -1.42 9.35
N GLY A 39 -2.60 -1.46 10.28
CA GLY A 39 -1.27 -0.88 10.09
C GLY A 39 -0.50 -1.46 8.90
N GLU A 40 -0.57 -2.79 8.69
CA GLU A 40 0.06 -3.46 7.54
C GLU A 40 -0.56 -3.03 6.21
N TYR A 41 -1.91 -2.93 6.15
CA TYR A 41 -2.59 -2.43 4.96
C TYR A 41 -2.24 -0.98 4.66
N ARG A 42 -2.24 -0.10 5.67
CA ARG A 42 -1.85 1.31 5.49
C ARG A 42 -0.44 1.42 4.92
N SER A 43 0.50 0.64 5.45
CA SER A 43 1.89 0.63 4.97
C SER A 43 1.96 0.22 3.49
N ALA A 44 1.30 -0.88 3.11
CA ALA A 44 1.32 -1.35 1.73
C ALA A 44 0.63 -0.35 0.76
N ILE A 45 -0.45 0.28 1.19
CA ILE A 45 -1.17 1.30 0.41
C ILE A 45 -0.31 2.54 0.21
N GLN A 46 0.40 3.00 1.24
CA GLN A 46 1.30 4.15 1.13
C GLN A 46 2.41 3.91 0.10
N VAL A 47 3.02 2.73 0.11
CA VAL A 47 4.05 2.36 -0.89
C VAL A 47 3.46 2.38 -2.31
N MET A 48 2.27 1.81 -2.50
CA MET A 48 1.59 1.87 -3.79
C MET A 48 1.29 3.31 -4.22
N GLU A 49 0.79 4.15 -3.30
CA GLU A 49 0.46 5.55 -3.57
C GLU A 49 1.69 6.35 -4.02
N ILE A 50 2.84 6.16 -3.36
CA ILE A 50 4.10 6.79 -3.75
C ILE A 50 4.49 6.35 -5.17
N GLY A 51 4.44 5.04 -5.46
CA GLY A 51 4.77 4.50 -6.77
C GLY A 51 3.84 5.04 -7.88
N TYR A 52 2.54 5.16 -7.60
CA TYR A 52 1.59 5.74 -8.55
C TYR A 52 1.83 7.23 -8.79
N LYS A 53 2.10 8.01 -7.74
CA LYS A 53 2.42 9.44 -7.87
C LYS A 53 3.66 9.66 -8.73
N ALA A 54 4.72 8.88 -8.52
CA ALA A 54 5.94 8.95 -9.32
C ALA A 54 5.65 8.67 -10.81
N ARG A 55 4.87 7.62 -11.12
CA ARG A 55 4.51 7.29 -12.51
C ARG A 55 3.64 8.35 -13.18
N ILE A 56 2.73 8.96 -12.43
CA ILE A 56 1.91 10.07 -12.94
C ILE A 56 2.81 11.25 -13.27
N GLN A 57 3.75 11.59 -12.38
CA GLN A 57 4.70 12.67 -12.61
C GLN A 57 5.57 12.40 -13.86
N GLU A 58 6.17 11.21 -13.98
CA GLU A 58 6.96 10.83 -15.17
C GLU A 58 6.15 10.94 -16.47
N ARG A 59 4.87 10.52 -16.42
CA ARG A 59 3.96 10.64 -17.57
C ARG A 59 3.71 12.11 -17.92
N ASP A 60 3.43 12.94 -16.93
CA ASP A 60 3.08 14.35 -17.14
C ASP A 60 4.29 15.14 -17.67
N GLU A 61 5.51 14.86 -17.16
CA GLU A 61 6.76 15.40 -17.68
C GLU A 61 6.99 15.01 -19.15
N LYS A 62 6.72 13.75 -19.50
CA LYS A 62 6.84 13.28 -20.88
C LYS A 62 5.82 13.91 -21.82
N ILE A 63 4.58 14.12 -21.36
CA ILE A 63 3.54 14.82 -22.13
C ILE A 63 3.98 16.26 -22.38
N ALA A 64 4.44 16.97 -21.35
CA ALA A 64 4.89 18.35 -21.49
C ALA A 64 6.05 18.49 -22.49
N ALA A 65 7.03 17.57 -22.45
CA ALA A 65 8.13 17.55 -23.40
C ALA A 65 7.66 17.34 -24.86
N LEU A 66 6.75 16.39 -25.08
CA LEU A 66 6.18 16.13 -26.41
C LEU A 66 5.31 17.29 -26.92
N GLU A 67 4.56 17.94 -26.04
CA GLU A 67 3.77 19.13 -26.38
C GLU A 67 4.67 20.30 -26.80
N GLU A 68 5.81 20.49 -26.13
CA GLU A 68 6.81 21.50 -26.49
C GLU A 68 7.45 21.20 -27.86
N GLU A 69 7.80 19.94 -28.12
CA GLU A 69 8.31 19.51 -29.44
C GLU A 69 7.29 19.75 -30.55
N LEU A 70 6.03 19.41 -30.32
CA LEU A 70 4.95 19.65 -31.29
C LEU A 70 4.70 21.14 -31.54
N ALA A 71 4.82 21.98 -30.51
CA ALA A 71 4.70 23.43 -30.65
C ALA A 71 5.82 24.00 -31.53
N LYS A 72 7.07 23.54 -31.34
CA LYS A 72 8.23 23.93 -32.17
C LYS A 72 8.11 23.50 -33.63
N LEU A 73 7.39 22.41 -33.91
CA LEU A 73 7.16 21.92 -35.28
C LEU A 73 6.01 22.63 -36.00
N LYS A 74 5.11 23.30 -35.25
CA LYS A 74 3.94 24.00 -35.78
C LYS A 74 4.14 25.52 -35.93
N GLY A 75 5.12 26.09 -35.22
CA GLY A 75 5.56 27.49 -35.37
C GLY A 75 6.65 27.61 -36.42
#